data_AF-A0A5U8K6S7-F1
#
_entry.id   AF-A0A5U8K6S7-F1
#
_cell.length_a   1.000
_cell.length_b   1.000
_cell.length_c   1.000
_cell.angle_alpha   90.00
_cell.angle_beta   90.00
_cell.angle_gamma   90.00
#
_symmetry.space_group_name_H-M   'P 1'
#
loop_
_entity.id
_entity.type
_entity.pdbx_description
1 polymer ?
#
loop_
_entity_poly.entity_id
_entity_poly.type
_entity_poly.pdbx_seq_one_letter_code
_entity_poly.pdbx_strand_id
1 'polypeptide(L)'
;MLYNRNYSLYPVLTIQIWTEFAINHDQIKFLFDTKGMPLAYITWAYIAPDTEERLINDPEFRLHLSEWNEGGRIWVLDFCCKPGFGAKAIEHFIKFPPWGEGEVRWLSRKKKIMKLR
;
A
#
# COMPACT_ATOMS: atom_id res chain seq x y z
N MET A 1 -0.52 8.53 -9.45
CA MET A 1 -1.43 9.27 -8.55
C MET A 1 -2.36 10.22 -9.30
N LEU A 2 -1.85 11.24 -10.02
CA LEU A 2 -2.70 12.26 -10.66
C LEU A 2 -3.71 11.76 -11.71
N TYR A 3 -3.43 10.63 -12.36
CA TYR A 3 -4.38 9.99 -13.30
C TYR A 3 -5.54 9.26 -12.62
N ASN A 4 -5.50 9.07 -11.29
CA ASN A 4 -6.57 8.41 -10.56
C ASN A 4 -7.40 9.45 -9.81
N ARG A 5 -8.68 9.60 -10.18
CA ARG A 5 -9.57 10.64 -9.66
C ARG A 5 -9.70 10.63 -8.13
N ASN A 6 -9.53 9.49 -7.48
CA ASN A 6 -9.55 9.43 -6.02
C ASN A 6 -8.25 9.99 -5.41
N TYR A 7 -7.11 9.75 -6.04
CA TYR A 7 -5.79 10.17 -5.55
C TYR A 7 -5.46 11.62 -5.93
N SER A 8 -5.92 12.08 -7.09
CA SER A 8 -5.66 13.45 -7.58
C SER A 8 -6.29 14.54 -6.71
N LEU A 9 -7.19 14.17 -5.79
CA LEU A 9 -7.88 15.07 -4.88
C LEU A 9 -7.27 15.08 -3.47
N TYR A 10 -6.30 14.19 -3.17
CA TYR A 10 -5.64 14.22 -1.87
C TYR A 10 -4.70 15.42 -1.77
N PRO A 11 -4.61 16.07 -0.59
CA PRO A 11 -3.58 17.07 -0.33
C PRO A 11 -2.19 16.47 -0.58
N VAL A 12 -1.31 17.25 -1.21
CA VAL A 12 0.09 16.86 -1.46
C VAL A 12 0.79 16.43 -0.16
N LEU A 13 0.46 17.06 0.97
CA LEU A 13 0.97 16.71 2.29
C LEU A 13 0.65 15.27 2.70
N THR A 14 -0.51 14.74 2.34
CA THR A 14 -0.90 13.35 2.65
C THR A 14 -0.07 12.35 1.84
N ILE A 15 0.29 12.70 0.60
CA ILE A 15 1.20 11.91 -0.23
C ILE A 15 2.58 11.89 0.42
N GLN A 16 3.06 13.02 0.93
CA GLN A 16 4.37 13.10 1.56
C GLN A 16 4.48 12.15 2.76
N ILE A 17 3.57 12.23 3.72
CA ILE A 17 3.68 11.47 4.98
C ILE A 17 3.67 9.94 4.74
N TRP A 18 2.76 9.45 3.88
CA TRP A 18 2.63 8.00 3.67
C TRP A 18 3.67 7.43 2.71
N THR A 19 4.05 8.21 1.70
CA THR A 19 5.04 7.76 0.70
C THR A 19 6.44 7.85 1.26
N GLU A 20 6.75 8.84 2.10
CA GLU A 20 8.07 9.01 2.72
C GLU A 20 8.44 7.81 3.60
N PHE A 21 7.53 7.33 4.44
CA PHE A 21 7.78 6.16 5.28
C PHE A 21 7.98 4.90 4.43
N ALA A 22 7.15 4.70 3.41
CA ALA A 22 7.29 3.59 2.48
C ALA A 22 8.64 3.61 1.75
N ILE A 23 9.11 4.79 1.32
CA ILE A 23 10.41 4.97 0.68
C ILE A 23 11.55 4.68 1.66
N ASN A 24 11.50 5.24 2.87
CA ASN A 24 12.57 5.08 3.86
C ASN A 24 12.78 3.62 4.30
N HIS A 25 11.75 2.78 4.18
CA HIS A 25 11.83 1.35 4.49
C HIS A 25 12.01 0.45 3.26
N ASP A 26 12.20 1.00 2.06
CA ASP A 26 12.21 0.24 0.79
C ASP A 26 10.95 -0.61 0.57
N GLN A 27 9.84 -0.19 1.18
CA GLN A 27 8.54 -0.88 1.16
C GLN A 27 7.55 -0.19 0.22
N ILE A 28 8.06 0.13 -0.97
CA ILE A 28 7.33 0.71 -2.09
C ILE A 28 7.77 0.05 -3.39
N LYS A 29 6.81 -0.28 -4.26
CA LYS A 29 7.11 -0.82 -5.59
C LYS A 29 6.28 -0.14 -6.66
N PHE A 30 6.94 0.23 -7.76
CA PHE A 30 6.32 0.78 -8.95
C PHE A 30 6.27 -0.25 -10.07
N LEU A 31 5.21 -0.17 -10.89
CA LEU A 31 5.13 -0.82 -12.19
C LEU A 31 5.20 0.26 -13.27
N PHE A 32 5.93 -0.02 -14.34
CA PHE A 32 6.09 0.87 -15.48
C PHE A 32 5.62 0.17 -16.75
N ASP A 33 5.14 0.96 -17.72
CA ASP A 33 4.89 0.45 -19.07
C ASP A 33 6.19 0.35 -19.88
N THR A 34 6.07 -0.14 -21.12
CA THR A 34 7.20 -0.31 -22.04
C THR A 34 7.86 1.00 -22.46
N LYS A 35 7.23 2.15 -22.19
CA LYS A 35 7.78 3.49 -22.45
C LYS A 35 8.40 4.09 -21.17
N GLY A 36 8.45 3.34 -20.07
CA GLY A 36 8.96 3.81 -18.79
C GLY A 36 7.98 4.70 -18.03
N MET A 37 6.70 4.76 -18.41
CA MET A 37 5.71 5.57 -17.69
C MET A 37 5.12 4.78 -16.51
N PRO A 38 4.98 5.40 -15.32
CA PRO A 38 4.45 4.71 -14.14
C PRO A 38 2.97 4.34 -14.35
N LEU A 39 2.68 3.05 -14.22
CA LEU A 39 1.35 2.47 -14.32
C LEU A 39 0.70 2.32 -12.95
N ALA A 40 1.44 1.84 -11.96
CA ALA A 40 0.94 1.58 -10.63
C ALA A 40 2.04 1.74 -9.59
N TYR A 41 1.64 1.94 -8.34
CA TYR A 41 2.51 1.67 -7.20
C TYR A 41 1.72 0.98 -6.10
N ILE A 42 2.46 0.33 -5.22
CA ILE A 42 1.97 -0.30 -4.01
C ILE A 42 2.94 0.00 -2.86
N THR A 43 2.40 0.19 -1.66
CA THR A 43 3.16 0.29 -0.42
C THR A 43 2.65 -0.73 0.58
N TRP A 44 3.54 -1.23 1.42
CA TRP A 44 3.18 -2.18 2.48
C TRP A 44 3.96 -1.94 3.76
N ALA A 45 3.50 -2.51 4.86
CA ALA A 45 4.13 -2.50 6.17
C ALA A 45 4.15 -3.89 6.80
N TYR A 46 5.13 -4.15 7.65
CA TYR A 46 5.16 -5.31 8.54
C TYR A 46 4.78 -4.82 9.93
N ILE A 47 3.54 -5.02 10.35
CA ILE A 47 3.02 -4.41 11.58
C ILE A 47 2.75 -5.43 12.67
N ALA A 48 3.01 -5.05 13.92
CA ALA A 48 2.73 -5.87 15.09
C ALA A 48 1.21 -6.02 15.34
N PRO A 49 0.76 -7.03 16.13
CA PRO A 49 -0.66 -7.28 16.37
C PRO A 49 -1.43 -6.11 17.01
N ASP A 50 -0.79 -5.34 17.88
CA ASP A 50 -1.34 -4.15 18.53
C ASP A 50 -1.44 -2.96 17.57
N THR A 51 -0.42 -2.75 16.73
CA THR A 51 -0.47 -1.80 15.61
C THR A 51 -1.59 -2.15 14.62
N GLU A 52 -1.78 -3.43 14.32
CA GLU A 52 -2.87 -3.93 13.48
C GLU A 52 -4.25 -3.65 14.09
N GLU A 53 -4.41 -3.88 15.40
CA GLU A 53 -5.66 -3.59 16.11
C GLU A 53 -6.03 -2.11 16.00
N ARG A 54 -5.06 -1.21 16.19
CA ARG A 54 -5.24 0.24 16.01
C ARG A 54 -5.58 0.59 14.56
N LEU A 55 -4.88 0.00 13.60
CA LEU A 55 -5.14 0.21 12.16
C LEU A 55 -6.58 -0.15 11.76
N ILE A 56 -7.16 -1.19 12.36
CA ILE A 56 -8.51 -1.64 12.02
C ILE A 56 -9.58 -0.79 12.72
N ASN A 57 -9.35 -0.48 13.99
CA ASN A 57 -10.40 0.04 14.88
C ASN A 57 -10.39 1.57 15.01
N ASP A 58 -9.23 2.21 14.88
CA ASP A 58 -9.09 3.66 15.02
C ASP A 58 -9.08 4.34 13.63
N PRO A 59 -10.14 5.11 13.27
CA PRO A 59 -10.24 5.77 11.97
C PRO A 59 -9.22 6.91 11.78
N GLU A 60 -8.70 7.47 12.86
CA GLU A 60 -7.72 8.56 12.84
C GLU A 60 -6.29 8.04 12.89
N PHE A 61 -6.10 6.74 13.19
CA PHE A 61 -4.78 6.14 13.28
C PHE A 61 -3.97 6.31 12.00
N ARG A 62 -2.70 6.64 12.20
CA ARG A 62 -1.67 6.72 11.17
C ARG A 62 -0.46 6.01 11.73
N LEU A 63 0.12 5.10 10.95
CA LEU A 63 1.33 4.41 11.36
C LEU A 63 2.44 5.44 11.57
N HIS A 64 3.12 5.30 12.70
CA HIS A 64 4.39 5.96 12.95
C HIS A 64 5.52 5.27 12.15
N LEU A 65 6.62 5.98 11.89
CA LEU A 65 7.76 5.44 11.13
C LEU A 65 8.33 4.14 11.74
N SER A 66 8.34 4.04 13.08
CA SER A 66 8.80 2.84 13.79
C SER A 66 7.84 1.66 13.68
N GLU A 67 6.55 1.93 13.49
CA GLU A 67 5.50 0.91 13.39
C GLU A 67 5.44 0.28 11.98
N TRP A 68 6.18 0.83 11.01
CA TRP A 68 6.13 0.42 9.62
C TRP A 68 6.84 -0.92 9.32
N ASN A 69 7.78 -1.31 10.17
CA ASN A 69 8.63 -2.50 9.98
C ASN A 69 8.93 -3.22 11.32
N GLU A 70 7.87 -3.62 12.01
CA GLU A 70 7.90 -4.34 13.30
C GLU A 70 8.07 -5.86 13.13
N GLY A 71 8.32 -6.34 11.90
CA GLY A 71 8.50 -7.77 11.60
C GLY A 71 7.24 -8.62 11.77
N GLY A 72 6.07 -7.99 11.86
CA GLY A 72 4.78 -8.66 12.04
C GLY A 72 4.08 -9.02 10.73
N ARG A 73 2.78 -8.75 10.67
CA ARG A 73 1.91 -9.14 9.55
C ARG A 73 2.05 -8.17 8.39
N ILE A 74 1.95 -8.69 7.16
CA ILE A 74 2.07 -7.89 5.93
C ILE A 74 0.75 -7.19 5.64
N TRP A 75 0.80 -5.86 5.61
CA TRP A 75 -0.35 -5.01 5.30
C TRP A 75 -0.06 -4.09 4.12
N VAL A 76 -0.87 -4.19 3.06
CA VAL A 76 -0.88 -3.21 1.98
C VAL A 76 -1.62 -1.97 2.49
N LEU A 77 -0.91 -0.85 2.49
CA LEU A 77 -1.40 0.42 3.02
C LEU A 77 -1.92 1.33 1.91
N ASP A 78 -1.24 1.30 0.76
CA ASP A 78 -1.65 2.09 -0.38
C ASP A 78 -1.46 1.33 -1.70
N PHE A 79 -2.42 1.49 -2.60
CA PHE A 79 -2.35 0.98 -3.96
C PHE A 79 -3.07 1.93 -4.91
N CYS A 80 -2.31 2.50 -5.83
CA CYS A 80 -2.87 3.34 -6.88
C CYS A 80 -2.36 2.85 -8.23
N CYS A 81 -3.30 2.77 -9.16
CA CYS A 81 -3.05 2.34 -10.52
C CYS A 81 -3.74 3.28 -11.51
N LYS A 82 -3.15 3.39 -12.70
CA LYS A 82 -3.74 4.04 -13.87
C LYS A 82 -5.08 3.37 -14.19
N PRO A 83 -6.15 4.14 -14.47
CA PRO A 83 -7.44 3.57 -14.84
C PRO A 83 -7.33 2.55 -15.98
N GLY A 84 -8.02 1.41 -15.85
CA GLY A 84 -7.99 0.30 -16.81
C GLY A 84 -6.87 -0.73 -16.60
N PHE A 85 -5.89 -0.46 -15.74
CA PHE A 85 -4.74 -1.38 -15.50
C PHE A 85 -4.80 -2.11 -14.15
N GLY A 86 -5.81 -1.87 -13.32
CA GLY A 86 -5.90 -2.39 -11.95
C GLY A 86 -5.74 -3.91 -11.85
N ALA A 87 -6.51 -4.67 -12.65
CA ALA A 87 -6.45 -6.14 -12.63
C ALA A 87 -5.06 -6.68 -13.03
N LYS A 88 -4.47 -6.15 -14.09
CA LYS A 88 -3.13 -6.55 -14.56
C LYS A 88 -2.03 -6.19 -13.56
N ALA A 89 -2.14 -5.02 -12.93
CA ALA A 89 -1.19 -4.62 -11.89
C ALA A 89 -1.26 -5.56 -10.67
N ILE A 90 -2.46 -5.92 -10.24
CA ILE A 90 -2.66 -6.89 -9.15
C ILE A 90 -2.12 -8.26 -9.54
N GLU A 91 -2.45 -8.78 -10.72
CA GLU A 91 -1.90 -10.05 -11.23
C GLU A 91 -0.38 -10.05 -11.22
N HIS A 92 0.25 -8.95 -11.64
CA HIS A 92 1.70 -8.80 -11.61
C HIS A 92 2.25 -8.85 -10.18
N PHE A 93 1.65 -8.13 -9.23
CA PHE A 93 2.11 -8.15 -7.83
C PHE A 93 1.85 -9.49 -7.13
N ILE A 94 0.82 -10.25 -7.53
CA ILE A 94 0.62 -11.61 -7.04
C ILE A 94 1.71 -12.54 -7.58
N LYS A 95 2.05 -12.41 -8.85
CA LYS A 95 3.07 -13.25 -9.50
C LYS A 95 4.48 -12.91 -9.05
N PHE A 96 4.74 -11.63 -8.79
CA PHE A 96 6.03 -11.09 -8.36
C PHE A 96 5.81 -10.22 -7.12
N PRO A 97 5.56 -10.84 -5.96
CA PRO A 97 5.31 -10.12 -4.72
C PRO A 97 6.54 -9.28 -4.35
N PRO A 98 6.38 -7.97 -4.09
CA PRO A 98 7.47 -7.13 -3.63
C PRO A 98 7.72 -7.25 -2.12
N TRP A 99 6.81 -7.90 -1.39
CA TRP A 99 6.90 -8.19 0.04
C TRP A 99 7.44 -9.61 0.29
N GLY A 100 7.79 -9.91 1.54
CA GLY A 100 8.28 -11.21 1.97
C GLY A 100 7.21 -12.31 2.01
N GLU A 101 7.56 -13.48 2.53
CA GLU A 101 6.64 -14.61 2.63
C GLU A 101 5.54 -14.37 3.67
N GLY A 102 4.28 -14.67 3.32
CA GLY A 102 3.16 -14.60 4.26
C GLY A 102 1.83 -14.19 3.63
N GLU A 103 0.77 -14.26 4.43
CA GLU A 103 -0.56 -13.75 4.04
C GLU A 103 -0.55 -12.21 4.04
N VAL A 104 -0.94 -11.63 2.93
CA VAL A 104 -1.02 -10.18 2.76
C VAL A 104 -2.43 -9.71 3.05
N ARG A 105 -2.56 -8.61 3.80
CA ARG A 105 -3.84 -8.05 4.20
C ARG A 105 -4.00 -6.63 3.69
N TRP A 106 -5.23 -6.21 3.50
CA TRP A 106 -5.55 -4.79 3.31
C TRP A 106 -6.94 -4.47 3.83
N LEU A 107 -7.14 -3.22 4.26
CA LEU A 107 -8.44 -2.73 4.65
C LEU A 107 -9.14 -2.12 3.43
N SER A 108 -10.28 -2.70 3.03
CA SER A 108 -11.09 -2.09 1.97
C SER A 108 -11.78 -0.81 2.47
N ARG A 109 -12.19 0.05 1.54
CA ARG A 109 -12.99 1.26 1.84
C ARG A 109 -14.30 0.96 2.61
N LYS A 110 -14.79 -0.27 2.56
CA LYS A 110 -15.98 -0.74 3.29
C LYS A 110 -15.64 -1.32 4.68
N LYS A 111 -14.43 -1.04 5.20
CA LYS A 111 -13.88 -1.58 6.46
C LYS A 111 -13.88 -3.12 6.55
N LYS A 112 -13.83 -3.81 5.41
CA LYS A 112 -13.61 -5.26 5.37
C LYS A 112 -12.13 -5.55 5.20
N ILE A 113 -11.61 -6.45 6.02
CA ILE A 113 -10.27 -6.99 5.87
C ILE A 113 -10.29 -7.97 4.71
N MET A 114 -9.42 -7.74 3.76
CA MET A 114 -9.22 -8.58 2.61
C MET A 114 -7.87 -9.27 2.74
N LYS A 115 -7.75 -10.47 2.16
CA LYS A 115 -6.59 -11.34 2.29
C LYS A 115 -6.15 -11.84 0.92
N LEU A 116 -4.85 -11.90 0.71
CA LEU A 116 -4.20 -12.52 -0.43
C LEU A 116 -3.22 -13.57 0.11
N ARG A 117 -3.32 -14.78 -0.44
CA ARG A 117 -2.42 -15.90 -0.15
C ARG A 117 -1.41 -16.06 -1.26
#